data_AF-A0A3P6BT23-F1
#
_entry.id   AF-A0A3P6BT23-F1
#
_cell.length_a   1.000
_cell.length_b   1.000
_cell.length_c   1.000
_cell.angle_alpha   90.00
_cell.angle_beta   90.00
_cell.angle_gamma   90.00
#
_symmetry.space_group_name_H-M   'P 1'
#
loop_
_entity.id
_entity.type
_entity.pdbx_description
1 polymer ?
#
loop_
_entity_poly.entity_id
_entity_poly.type
_entity_poly.pdbx_seq_one_letter_code
_entity_poly.pdbx_strand_id
1 'polypeptide(L)'
;MEERKELWSDLCHHHNSSRFKNKAWLIMGNFNEILEGEESSGFGNTGKISSGMRDFQRAVLHCQLVDMGYKGQKFTWCNKREEGVICKKLDRVLLNNVAFLGLLMLTQCLSQGVVQI
;
A
#
# COMPACT_ATOMS: atom_id res chain seq x y z
N MET A 1 10.30 -12.77 8.74
CA MET A 1 10.57 -11.41 9.29
C MET A 1 11.69 -10.77 8.49
N GLU A 2 12.78 -11.50 8.21
CA GLU A 2 13.88 -11.00 7.36
C GLU A 2 13.48 -10.77 5.89
N GLU A 3 12.76 -11.69 5.26
CA GLU A 3 12.26 -11.50 3.87
C GLU A 3 11.44 -10.21 3.68
N ARG A 4 10.71 -9.77 4.73
CA ARG A 4 9.97 -8.49 4.67
C ARG A 4 10.91 -7.29 4.74
N LYS A 5 11.96 -7.35 5.57
CA LYS A 5 12.94 -6.28 5.64
C LYS A 5 13.71 -6.13 4.34
N GLU A 6 14.01 -7.24 3.67
CA GLU A 6 14.60 -7.25 2.33
C GLU A 6 13.68 -6.56 1.32
N LEU A 7 12.38 -6.91 1.29
CA LEU A 7 11.41 -6.22 0.44
C LEU A 7 11.33 -4.70 0.70
N TRP A 8 11.33 -4.28 1.97
CA TRP A 8 11.35 -2.86 2.33
C TRP A 8 12.61 -2.16 1.86
N SER A 9 13.76 -2.83 2.02
CA SER A 9 15.05 -2.34 1.53
C SER A 9 15.05 -2.21 0.01
N ASP A 10 14.53 -3.20 -0.71
CA ASP A 10 14.50 -3.21 -2.17
C ASP A 10 13.60 -2.09 -2.72
N LEU A 11 12.46 -1.84 -2.09
CA LEU A 11 11.62 -0.68 -2.41
C LEU A 11 12.38 0.64 -2.24
N CYS A 12 13.09 0.81 -1.13
CA CYS A 12 13.89 2.00 -0.88
C CYS A 12 15.03 2.14 -1.91
N HIS A 13 15.72 1.05 -2.25
CA HIS A 13 16.75 1.05 -3.28
C HIS A 13 16.19 1.39 -4.66
N HIS A 14 15.03 0.83 -5.02
CA HIS A 14 14.35 1.15 -6.27
C HIS A 14 13.99 2.64 -6.34
N HIS A 15 13.41 3.19 -5.28
CA HIS A 15 13.07 4.61 -5.17
C HIS A 15 14.31 5.51 -5.29
N ASN A 16 15.41 5.16 -4.61
CA ASN A 16 16.64 5.95 -4.60
C ASN A 16 17.46 5.83 -5.90
N SER A 17 17.16 4.84 -6.74
CA SER A 17 17.90 4.61 -7.98
C SER A 17 17.67 5.74 -8.99
N SER A 18 18.76 6.28 -9.53
CA SER A 18 18.73 7.28 -10.60
C SER A 18 17.95 6.83 -11.84
N ARG A 19 17.88 5.51 -12.08
CA ARG A 19 17.17 4.91 -13.22
C ARG A 19 15.64 5.12 -13.15
N PHE A 20 15.10 5.19 -11.94
CA PHE A 20 13.67 5.31 -11.65
C PHE A 20 13.28 6.68 -11.10
N LYS A 21 14.27 7.55 -10.87
CA LYS A 21 14.04 8.95 -10.53
C LYS A 21 13.10 9.60 -11.56
N ASN A 22 12.05 10.25 -11.06
CA ASN A 22 11.01 10.93 -11.84
C ASN A 22 10.22 10.03 -12.82
N LYS A 23 10.26 8.70 -12.66
CA LYS A 23 9.41 7.78 -13.45
C LYS A 23 8.20 7.36 -12.64
N ALA A 24 7.06 7.24 -13.32
CA ALA A 24 5.87 6.62 -12.75
C ALA A 24 6.12 5.11 -12.57
N TRP A 25 5.86 4.61 -11.37
CA TRP A 25 5.85 3.17 -11.10
C TRP A 25 4.85 2.83 -10.01
N LEU A 26 4.41 1.59 -10.04
CA LEU A 26 3.53 1.01 -9.04
C LEU A 26 4.03 -0.38 -8.67
N ILE A 27 3.66 -0.81 -7.47
CA ILE A 27 3.83 -2.18 -7.01
C ILE A 27 2.49 -2.70 -6.50
N MET A 28 2.16 -3.94 -6.84
CA MET A 28 0.94 -4.61 -6.40
C MET A 28 1.30 -5.98 -5.85
N GLY A 29 0.65 -6.37 -4.76
CA GLY A 29 0.77 -7.72 -4.23
C GLY A 29 0.43 -7.82 -2.75
N ASN A 30 0.74 -9.00 -2.20
CA ASN A 30 0.58 -9.32 -0.79
C ASN A 30 1.81 -8.86 0.00
N PHE A 31 1.63 -7.82 0.81
CA PHE A 31 2.69 -7.28 1.67
C PHE A 31 2.78 -7.98 3.03
N ASN A 32 1.78 -8.78 3.37
CA ASN A 32 1.66 -9.53 4.61
C ASN A 32 1.87 -8.67 5.87
N GLU A 33 1.55 -7.37 5.78
CA GLU A 33 1.64 -6.38 6.85
C GLU A 33 0.58 -5.29 6.65
N ILE A 34 0.09 -4.73 7.76
CA ILE A 34 -0.88 -3.63 7.75
C ILE A 34 -0.17 -2.27 7.81
N LEU A 35 -0.76 -1.23 7.20
CA LEU A 35 -0.28 0.16 7.30
C LEU A 35 -0.96 0.93 8.43
N GLU A 36 -2.21 0.62 8.72
CA GLU A 36 -3.02 1.30 9.75
C GLU A 36 -3.74 0.28 10.64
N GLY A 37 -4.10 0.69 11.85
CA GLY A 37 -4.75 -0.21 12.81
C GLY A 37 -6.12 -0.67 12.32
N GLU A 38 -6.86 0.24 11.69
CA GLU A 38 -8.19 0.04 11.09
C GLU A 38 -8.20 -1.03 10.00
N GLU A 39 -7.02 -1.42 9.50
CA GLU A 39 -6.84 -2.48 8.51
C GLU A 39 -6.76 -3.87 9.14
N SER A 40 -6.92 -3.98 10.46
CA SER A 40 -7.14 -5.24 11.17
C SER A 40 -8.39 -5.17 12.04
N SER A 41 -9.30 -6.15 11.89
CA SER A 41 -10.48 -6.26 12.76
C SER A 41 -10.14 -6.52 14.23
N GLY A 42 -8.93 -7.02 14.53
CA GLY A 42 -8.45 -7.27 15.88
C GLY A 42 -7.68 -6.10 16.52
N PHE A 43 -7.48 -5.00 15.79
CA PHE A 43 -6.67 -3.89 16.32
C PHE A 43 -7.33 -3.22 17.52
N GLY A 44 -8.65 -3.00 17.50
CA GLY A 44 -9.37 -2.39 18.63
C GLY A 44 -9.19 -3.12 19.96
N ASN A 45 -8.98 -4.44 19.93
CA ASN A 45 -8.75 -5.26 21.13
C ASN A 45 -7.31 -5.19 21.65
N THR A 46 -6.34 -4.90 20.78
CA THR A 46 -4.91 -4.95 21.15
C THR A 46 -4.29 -3.56 21.27
N GLY A 47 -4.73 -2.60 20.46
CA GLY A 47 -4.18 -1.24 20.34
C GLY A 47 -2.70 -1.18 19.99
N LYS A 48 -2.08 -2.31 19.60
CA LYS A 48 -0.63 -2.47 19.53
C LYS A 48 -0.14 -2.30 18.10
N ILE A 49 0.69 -1.28 17.89
CA ILE A 49 1.46 -1.10 16.67
C ILE A 49 2.64 -2.09 16.69
N SER A 50 2.68 -3.02 15.74
CA SER A 50 3.79 -3.99 15.62
C SER A 50 5.07 -3.32 15.09
N SER A 51 6.23 -3.93 15.31
CA SER A 51 7.47 -3.47 14.66
C SER A 51 7.37 -3.54 13.13
N GLY A 52 6.77 -4.62 12.60
CA GLY A 52 6.56 -4.79 11.18
C GLY A 52 5.70 -3.67 10.55
N MET A 53 4.62 -3.26 11.22
CA MET A 53 3.80 -2.12 10.80
C MET A 53 4.62 -0.83 10.75
N ARG A 54 5.44 -0.54 11.78
CA ARG A 54 6.31 0.65 11.78
C ARG A 54 7.34 0.62 10.66
N ASP A 55 7.94 -0.53 10.40
CA ASP A 55 8.95 -0.67 9.35
C ASP A 55 8.31 -0.53 7.97
N PHE A 56 7.11 -1.07 7.77
CA PHE A 56 6.37 -0.91 6.52
C PHE A 56 5.94 0.56 6.31
N GLN A 57 5.41 1.21 7.34
CA GLN A 57 5.09 2.65 7.32
C GLN A 57 6.32 3.49 6.96
N ARG A 58 7.51 3.17 7.52
CA ARG A 58 8.76 3.86 7.21
C ARG A 58 9.14 3.69 5.74
N ALA A 59 9.03 2.48 5.19
CA ALA A 59 9.35 2.21 3.79
C ALA A 59 8.40 2.95 2.83
N VAL A 60 7.09 2.92 3.11
CA VAL A 60 6.07 3.65 2.35
C VAL A 60 6.31 5.16 2.38
N LEU A 61 6.60 5.72 3.56
CA LEU A 61 6.91 7.13 3.73
C LEU A 61 8.20 7.53 2.99
N HIS A 62 9.27 6.75 3.16
CA HIS A 62 10.55 6.99 2.48
C HIS A 62 10.40 6.99 0.96
N CYS A 63 9.65 6.02 0.43
CA CYS A 63 9.43 5.88 -1.01
C CYS A 63 8.35 6.83 -1.55
N GLN A 64 7.70 7.62 -0.69
CA GLN A 64 6.57 8.49 -1.01
C GLN A 64 5.47 7.74 -1.78
N LEU A 65 5.10 6.58 -1.25
CA LEU A 65 4.09 5.72 -1.84
C LEU A 65 2.69 6.09 -1.34
N VAL A 66 1.74 6.09 -2.26
CA VAL A 66 0.32 6.30 -2.03
C VAL A 66 -0.40 4.97 -2.23
N ASP A 67 -1.18 4.54 -1.23
CA ASP A 67 -2.08 3.39 -1.36
C ASP A 67 -3.28 3.81 -2.21
N MET A 68 -3.52 3.09 -3.32
CA MET A 68 -4.64 3.37 -4.25
C MET A 68 -6.01 3.19 -3.59
N GLY A 69 -6.05 2.61 -2.38
CA GLY A 69 -7.28 2.31 -1.67
C GLY A 69 -7.98 1.10 -2.28
N TYR A 70 -9.23 0.89 -1.88
CA TYR A 70 -10.05 -0.22 -2.34
C TYR A 70 -11.47 0.26 -2.59
N LYS A 71 -12.15 -0.39 -3.54
CA LYS A 71 -13.60 -0.30 -3.71
C LYS A 71 -14.18 -1.70 -3.55
N GLY A 72 -15.02 -1.89 -2.54
CA GLY A 72 -15.56 -3.20 -2.19
C GLY A 72 -14.91 -3.78 -0.93
N GLN A 73 -14.30 -4.97 -1.04
CA GLN A 73 -13.85 -5.73 0.13
C GLN A 73 -12.63 -5.10 0.80
N LYS A 74 -12.81 -4.63 2.05
CA LYS A 74 -11.76 -3.98 2.84
C LYS A 74 -10.62 -4.93 3.23
N PHE A 75 -10.95 -6.18 3.56
CA PHE A 75 -9.99 -7.17 4.03
C PHE A 75 -9.68 -8.18 2.92
N THR A 76 -8.43 -8.59 2.81
CA THR A 76 -7.95 -9.52 1.77
C THR A 76 -7.52 -10.86 2.35
N TRP A 77 -7.47 -10.97 3.68
CA TRP A 77 -7.17 -12.20 4.39
C TRP A 77 -7.96 -12.30 5.71
N CYS A 78 -8.37 -13.51 6.09
CA CYS A 78 -8.93 -13.82 7.41
C CYS A 78 -8.35 -15.14 7.94
N ASN A 79 -8.21 -15.26 9.26
CA ASN A 79 -7.56 -16.38 9.94
C ASN A 79 -8.36 -17.71 9.99
N LYS A 80 -9.48 -17.82 9.26
CA LYS A 80 -10.33 -19.01 9.12
C LYS A 80 -10.77 -19.68 10.42
N ARG A 81 -10.82 -18.94 11.54
CA ARG A 81 -11.38 -19.44 12.80
C ARG A 81 -12.90 -19.32 12.80
N GLU A 82 -13.58 -20.12 13.60
CA GLU A 82 -15.03 -19.98 13.82
C GLU A 82 -15.33 -18.86 14.83
N GLU A 83 -14.60 -18.85 15.95
CA GLU A 83 -14.65 -17.79 16.96
C GLU A 83 -13.37 -16.96 16.96
N GLY A 84 -13.49 -15.65 17.24
CA GLY A 84 -12.34 -14.75 17.26
C GLY A 84 -11.72 -14.54 15.87
N VAL A 85 -12.56 -14.39 14.84
CA VAL A 85 -12.13 -14.11 13.47
C VAL A 85 -11.35 -12.79 13.42
N ILE A 86 -10.14 -12.87 12.88
CA ILE A 86 -9.32 -11.70 12.59
C ILE A 86 -9.15 -11.61 11.08
N CYS A 87 -9.61 -10.50 10.52
CA CYS A 87 -9.42 -10.15 9.12
C CYS A 87 -8.44 -8.98 9.00
N LYS A 88 -7.65 -8.98 7.93
CA LYS A 88 -6.62 -7.99 7.64
C LYS A 88 -6.61 -7.59 6.17
N LYS A 89 -6.23 -6.35 5.88
CA LYS A 89 -5.87 -5.88 4.54
C LYS A 89 -4.37 -6.09 4.33
N LEU A 90 -4.00 -7.09 3.53
CA LEU A 90 -2.61 -7.47 3.28
C LEU A 90 -2.19 -7.20 1.82
N ASP A 91 -3.15 -7.24 0.89
CA ASP A 91 -2.91 -6.97 -0.52
C ASP A 91 -3.15 -5.49 -0.84
N ARG A 92 -2.24 -4.88 -1.60
CA ARG A 92 -2.26 -3.44 -1.90
C ARG A 92 -1.75 -3.14 -3.29
N VAL A 93 -2.14 -1.98 -3.80
CA VAL A 93 -1.49 -1.30 -4.92
C VAL A 93 -0.89 -0.01 -4.37
N LEU A 94 0.43 0.10 -4.43
CA LEU A 94 1.16 1.28 -4.01
C LEU A 94 1.74 1.98 -5.23
N LEU A 95 1.50 3.28 -5.33
CA LEU A 95 1.93 4.14 -6.43
C LEU A 95 2.93 5.16 -5.91
N ASN A 96 3.99 5.44 -6.65
CA ASN A 96 4.78 6.62 -6.32
C ASN A 96 4.03 7.91 -6.70
N ASN A 97 4.47 9.05 -6.15
CA ASN A 97 3.87 10.36 -6.41
C ASN A 97 3.72 10.69 -7.91
N VAL A 98 4.69 10.30 -8.74
CA VAL A 98 4.63 10.56 -10.19
C VAL A 98 3.48 9.79 -10.85
N ALA A 99 3.31 8.52 -10.51
CA ALA A 99 2.19 7.71 -11.00
C ALA A 99 0.85 8.22 -10.47
N PHE A 100 0.79 8.58 -9.19
CA PHE A 100 -0.43 9.08 -8.56
C PHE A 100 -0.92 10.40 -9.20
N LEU A 101 -0.02 11.37 -9.39
CA LEU A 101 -0.35 12.63 -10.05
C LEU A 101 -0.79 12.42 -11.51
N GLY A 102 -0.14 11.50 -12.23
CA GLY A 102 -0.55 11.15 -13.59
C GLY A 102 -1.97 10.62 -13.67
N LEU A 103 -2.36 9.72 -12.75
CA LEU A 103 -3.73 9.20 -12.66
C LEU A 103 -4.74 10.29 -12.29
N LEU A 104 -4.39 11.20 -11.38
CA LEU A 104 -5.26 12.31 -10.99
C LEU A 104 -5.55 13.24 -12.18
N MET A 105 -4.53 13.57 -12.98
CA MET A 105 -4.70 14.40 -14.18
C MET A 105 -5.60 13.71 -15.22
N LEU A 106 -5.41 12.40 -15.45
CA LEU A 106 -6.23 11.63 -16.39
C LEU A 106 -7.71 11.58 -15.96
N THR A 107 -7.98 11.34 -14.67
CA THR A 107 -9.36 11.31 -14.17
C THR A 107 -10.05 12.68 -14.30
N GLN A 108 -9.32 13.78 -14.10
CA GLN A 108 -9.83 15.13 -14.33
C GLN A 108 -10.14 15.36 -15.82
N CYS A 109 -9.22 15.03 -16.73
CA CYS A 109 -9.46 15.16 -18.17
C CYS A 109 -10.67 14.36 -18.65
N LEU A 110 -10.85 13.12 -18.14
CA LEU A 110 -12.01 12.28 -18.43
C LEU A 110 -13.31 12.89 -17.87
N SER A 111 -13.26 13.46 -16.66
CA SER A 111 -14.43 14.13 -16.06
C SER A 111 -14.83 15.43 -16.77
N GLN A 112 -13.87 16.08 -17.44
CA GLN A 112 -14.07 17.33 -18.17
C GLN A 112 -14.33 17.12 -19.67
N GLY A 113 -14.36 15.87 -20.16
CA GLY A 113 -14.65 15.55 -21.56
C GLY A 113 -13.58 16.01 -22.57
N VAL A 114 -12.35 16.28 -22.10
CA VAL A 114 -11.27 16.87 -22.93
C VAL A 114 -10.62 15.84 -23.87
N VAL A 115 -10.92 14.55 -23.69
CA VAL A 115 -10.44 13.47 -24.58
C VAL A 115 -11.66 12.80 -25.21
N GLN A 116 -12.00 13.20 -26.44
CA GLN A 116 -12.85 12.39 -27.31
C GLN A 116 -11.95 11.38 -28.04
N ILE A 117 -12.27 10.10 -27.89
CA ILE A 117 -11.65 8.99 -28.62
C ILE A 117 -12.17 9.01 -30.06
#